data_AF-A0A2A4YCB9-F1
#
_entry.id   AF-A0A2A4YCB9-F1
#
_cell.length_a   1.000
_cell.length_b   1.000
_cell.length_c   1.000
_cell.angle_alpha   90.00
_cell.angle_beta   90.00
_cell.angle_gamma   90.00
#
_symmetry.space_group_name_H-M   'P 1'
#
loop_
_entity.id
_entity.type
_entity.pdbx_description
1 polymer ?
#
loop_
_entity_poly.entity_id
_entity_poly.type
_entity_poly.pdbx_seq_one_letter_code
_entity_poly.pdbx_strand_id
1 'polypeptide(L)'
;MAFTLLAPSFFLVCYLAVIHVNDFTWLAIMAVALPRLFQILSYSYEMLFILADFPMYKSRLKTVMELLEPSHKGESNHRQLEKRIRWDAINVDSNKVSLSSRDLLGALPKSGRFTLQGENGSGKTSLLLLLKLNKGESAFYLPAKHQLMFQVSHTSLSTGQLATSTLKELLEKLDSPIVLLDEWDANLDKRNTQSLSQLIEKLSLKKCVIESRHLRQH
;
A
#
# COMPACT_ATOMS: atom_id res chain seq x y z
N MET A 1 -39.77 -15.20 11.24
CA MET A 1 -39.84 -14.42 12.51
C MET A 1 -40.47 -13.04 12.34
N ALA A 2 -40.30 -12.32 11.21
CA ALA A 2 -40.99 -11.04 11.00
C ALA A 2 -42.53 -11.17 10.91
N PHE A 3 -43.02 -12.23 10.24
CA PHE A 3 -44.46 -12.49 10.06
C PHE A 3 -45.21 -12.72 11.39
N THR A 4 -44.56 -13.33 12.38
CA THR A 4 -45.15 -13.61 13.70
C THR A 4 -45.25 -12.37 14.58
N LEU A 5 -44.39 -11.36 14.38
CA LEU A 5 -44.47 -10.07 15.10
C LEU A 5 -45.46 -9.09 14.47
N LEU A 6 -45.73 -9.23 13.18
CA LEU A 6 -46.66 -8.38 12.41
C LEU A 6 -48.13 -8.82 12.50
N ALA A 7 -48.39 -10.07 12.87
CA ALA A 7 -49.74 -10.60 12.99
C ALA A 7 -50.63 -9.84 14.00
N PRO A 8 -50.15 -9.46 15.21
CA PRO A 8 -50.96 -8.72 16.18
C PRO A 8 -51.29 -7.29 15.73
N SER A 9 -50.33 -6.60 15.09
CA SER A 9 -50.54 -5.23 14.59
C SER A 9 -51.48 -5.21 13.39
N PHE A 10 -51.35 -6.18 12.48
CA PHE A 10 -52.29 -6.35 11.37
C PHE A 10 -53.71 -6.66 11.86
N PHE A 11 -53.86 -7.54 12.85
CA PHE A 11 -55.15 -7.85 13.45
C PHE A 11 -55.80 -6.63 14.10
N LEU A 12 -55.02 -5.83 14.86
CA LEU A 12 -55.49 -4.62 15.50
C LEU A 12 -55.96 -3.55 14.49
N VAL A 13 -55.24 -3.41 13.37
CA VAL A 13 -55.65 -2.54 12.26
C VAL A 13 -56.97 -3.01 11.64
N CYS A 14 -57.09 -4.30 11.33
CA CYS A 14 -58.34 -4.85 10.77
C CYS A 14 -59.51 -4.69 11.74
N TYR A 15 -59.28 -4.90 13.04
CA TYR A 15 -60.29 -4.72 14.08
C TYR A 15 -60.76 -3.27 14.18
N LEU A 16 -59.84 -2.30 14.20
CA LEU A 16 -60.17 -0.87 14.20
C LEU A 16 -60.88 -0.43 12.92
N ALA A 17 -60.50 -0.99 11.77
CA ALA A 17 -61.17 -0.72 10.50
C ALA A 17 -62.62 -1.19 10.50
N VAL A 18 -62.92 -2.33 11.14
CA VAL A 18 -64.29 -2.88 11.29
C VAL A 18 -65.14 -2.05 12.25
N ILE A 19 -64.55 -1.51 13.32
CA ILE A 19 -65.29 -0.67 14.30
C ILE A 19 -65.67 0.69 13.69
N HIS A 20 -64.80 1.29 12.88
CA HIS A 20 -64.97 2.65 12.35
C HIS A 20 -65.44 2.69 10.88
N VAL A 21 -66.11 1.64 10.37
CA VAL A 21 -66.59 1.55 8.97
C VAL A 21 -67.45 2.74 8.55
N ASN A 22 -68.20 3.35 9.47
CA ASN A 22 -69.11 4.45 9.16
C ASN A 22 -68.49 5.86 9.22
N ASP A 23 -67.23 6.01 9.63
CA ASP A 23 -66.54 7.31 9.65
C ASP A 23 -65.52 7.40 8.52
N PHE A 24 -65.94 8.07 7.44
CA PHE A 24 -65.13 8.27 6.24
C PHE A 24 -63.83 9.04 6.52
N THR A 25 -63.84 9.96 7.50
CA THR A 25 -62.66 10.78 7.86
C THR A 25 -61.59 9.91 8.51
N TRP A 26 -62.01 8.99 9.37
CA TRP A 26 -61.11 8.11 10.12
C TRP A 26 -60.47 7.05 9.23
N LEU A 27 -61.22 6.50 8.27
CA LEU A 27 -60.70 5.57 7.26
C LEU A 27 -59.67 6.22 6.34
N ALA A 28 -59.86 7.48 5.95
CA ALA A 28 -58.90 8.22 5.13
C ALA A 28 -57.57 8.45 5.86
N ILE A 29 -57.62 8.82 7.15
CA ILE A 29 -56.42 8.96 7.99
C ILE A 29 -55.68 7.62 8.13
N MET A 30 -56.42 6.53 8.33
CA MET A 30 -55.84 5.18 8.40
C MET A 30 -55.17 4.76 7.10
N ALA A 31 -55.79 5.01 5.94
CA ALA A 31 -55.19 4.68 4.65
C ALA A 31 -53.86 5.40 4.40
N VAL A 32 -53.69 6.62 4.93
CA VAL A 32 -52.45 7.40 4.82
C VAL A 32 -51.42 7.02 5.89
N ALA A 33 -51.86 6.69 7.10
CA ALA A 33 -50.98 6.37 8.23
C ALA A 33 -50.41 4.95 8.16
N LEU A 34 -51.18 3.99 7.63
CA LEU A 34 -50.81 2.59 7.61
C LEU A 34 -49.51 2.31 6.84
N PRO A 35 -49.29 2.83 5.61
CA PRO A 35 -48.01 2.66 4.92
C PRO A 35 -46.82 3.20 5.73
N ARG A 36 -47.00 4.31 6.45
CA ARG A 36 -45.95 4.92 7.27
C ARG A 36 -45.60 4.06 8.49
N LEU A 37 -46.60 3.45 9.13
CA LEU A 37 -46.37 2.52 10.25
C LEU A 37 -45.57 1.28 9.82
N PHE A 38 -45.90 0.72 8.66
CA PHE A 38 -45.13 -0.39 8.09
C PHE A 38 -43.68 0.02 7.78
N GLN A 39 -43.46 1.21 7.20
CA GLN A 39 -42.11 1.72 6.93
C GLN A 39 -41.29 1.90 8.21
N ILE A 40 -41.86 2.51 9.26
CA ILE A 40 -41.17 2.68 10.55
C ILE A 40 -40.79 1.32 11.14
N LEU A 41 -41.68 0.33 11.05
CA LEU A 41 -41.39 -1.01 11.53
C LEU A 41 -40.26 -1.67 10.72
N SER A 42 -40.29 -1.57 9.39
CA SER A 42 -39.22 -2.07 8.51
C SER A 42 -37.87 -1.43 8.84
N TYR A 43 -37.80 -0.10 8.99
CA TYR A 43 -36.55 0.58 9.35
C TYR A 43 -36.07 0.22 10.76
N SER A 44 -36.98 0.03 11.71
CA SER A 44 -36.62 -0.41 13.06
C SER A 44 -35.98 -1.80 13.06
N TYR A 45 -36.49 -2.70 12.20
CA TYR A 45 -35.93 -4.03 12.02
C TYR A 45 -34.54 -3.95 11.39
N GLU A 46 -34.39 -3.25 10.27
CA GLU A 46 -33.09 -3.04 9.61
C GLU A 46 -32.05 -2.45 10.57
N MET A 47 -32.45 -1.50 11.42
CA MET A 47 -31.58 -0.92 12.44
C MET A 47 -31.10 -1.97 13.45
N LEU A 48 -31.97 -2.87 13.90
CA LEU A 48 -31.58 -3.96 14.80
C LEU A 48 -30.56 -4.90 14.15
N PHE A 49 -30.70 -5.20 12.86
CA PHE A 49 -29.72 -6.02 12.12
C PHE A 49 -28.36 -5.32 12.05
N ILE A 50 -28.35 -4.04 11.67
CA ILE A 50 -27.10 -3.26 11.58
C ILE A 50 -26.41 -3.18 12.95
N LEU A 51 -27.17 -2.98 14.03
CA LEU A 51 -26.63 -2.96 15.40
C LEU A 51 -26.07 -4.32 15.83
N ALA A 52 -26.73 -5.41 15.45
CA ALA A 52 -26.26 -6.77 15.72
C ALA A 52 -24.97 -7.11 14.95
N ASP A 53 -24.83 -6.60 13.72
CA ASP A 53 -23.64 -6.81 12.89
C ASP A 53 -22.48 -5.86 13.21
N PHE A 54 -22.74 -4.75 13.91
CA PHE A 54 -21.73 -3.75 14.26
C PHE A 54 -20.47 -4.32 14.96
N PRO A 55 -20.57 -5.25 15.93
CA PRO A 55 -19.40 -5.86 16.55
C PRO A 55 -18.50 -6.62 15.56
N MET A 56 -19.09 -7.27 14.55
CA MET A 56 -18.35 -7.99 13.51
C MET A 56 -17.54 -7.02 12.66
N TYR A 57 -18.16 -5.93 12.20
CA TYR A 57 -17.45 -4.90 11.42
C TYR A 57 -16.34 -4.23 12.23
N LYS A 58 -16.61 -3.90 13.51
CA LYS A 58 -15.62 -3.35 14.42
C LYS A 58 -14.43 -4.28 14.61
N SER A 59 -14.66 -5.59 14.75
CA SER A 59 -13.60 -6.59 14.90
C SER A 59 -12.73 -6.67 13.64
N ARG A 60 -13.34 -6.76 12.46
CA ARG A 60 -12.60 -6.80 11.18
C ARG A 60 -11.73 -5.56 10.98
N LEU A 61 -12.27 -4.38 11.27
CA LEU A 61 -11.51 -3.13 11.21
C LEU A 61 -10.38 -3.11 12.23
N LYS A 62 -10.64 -3.55 13.46
CA LYS A 62 -9.62 -3.64 14.51
C LYS A 62 -8.48 -4.57 14.11
N THR A 63 -8.76 -5.74 13.53
CA THR A 63 -7.71 -6.66 13.06
C THR A 63 -6.87 -6.05 11.95
N VAL A 64 -7.48 -5.38 10.98
CA VAL A 64 -6.73 -4.70 9.91
C VAL A 64 -5.86 -3.59 10.50
N MET A 65 -6.39 -2.80 11.44
CA MET A 65 -5.64 -1.75 12.12
C MET A 65 -4.49 -2.31 12.96
N GLU A 66 -4.69 -3.40 13.71
CA GLU A 66 -3.63 -4.06 14.48
C GLU A 66 -2.51 -4.66 13.59
N LEU A 67 -2.86 -5.06 12.35
CA LEU A 67 -1.89 -5.53 11.36
C LEU A 67 -1.15 -4.38 10.66
N LEU A 68 -1.81 -3.24 10.48
CA LEU A 68 -1.26 -2.05 9.82
C LEU A 68 -0.52 -1.11 10.77
N GLU A 69 -0.87 -1.12 12.06
CA GLU A 69 -0.10 -0.43 13.08
C GLU A 69 1.34 -0.92 12.95
N PRO A 70 2.32 -0.01 12.68
CA PRO A 70 3.71 -0.39 12.56
C PRO A 70 4.10 -0.94 13.91
N SER A 71 4.05 -2.28 14.00
CA SER A 71 4.26 -3.00 15.22
C SER A 71 5.55 -2.47 15.83
N HIS A 72 5.51 -2.04 17.09
CA HIS A 72 6.64 -1.49 17.86
C HIS A 72 7.93 -2.36 17.82
N LYS A 73 7.83 -3.53 17.19
CA LYS A 73 8.79 -4.45 16.59
C LYS A 73 9.74 -3.87 15.52
N GLY A 74 10.10 -2.59 15.57
CA GLY A 74 11.15 -2.02 14.70
C GLY A 74 12.41 -2.90 14.72
N GLU A 75 12.88 -3.29 15.90
CA GLU A 75 14.04 -4.18 16.06
C GLU A 75 13.81 -5.60 15.50
N SER A 76 12.58 -6.12 15.56
CA SER A 76 12.29 -7.47 15.09
C SER A 76 12.31 -7.55 13.57
N ASN A 77 11.86 -6.50 12.88
CA ASN A 77 11.92 -6.41 11.43
C ASN A 77 13.36 -6.28 10.95
N HIS A 78 14.20 -5.52 11.67
CA HIS A 78 15.63 -5.41 11.38
C HIS A 78 16.31 -6.78 11.49
N ARG A 79 16.13 -7.49 12.61
CA ARG A 79 16.71 -8.84 12.82
C ARG A 79 16.20 -9.87 11.82
N GLN A 80 14.93 -9.80 11.39
CA GLN A 80 14.38 -10.72 10.39
C GLN A 80 14.93 -10.47 8.99
N LEU A 81 15.10 -9.21 8.60
CA LEU A 81 15.72 -8.84 7.32
C LEU A 81 17.20 -9.20 7.31
N GLU A 82 17.92 -8.93 8.39
CA GLU A 82 19.33 -9.25 8.54
C GLU A 82 19.62 -10.75 8.35
N LYS A 83 18.75 -11.62 8.88
CA LYS A 83 18.84 -13.08 8.68
C LYS A 83 18.65 -13.55 7.24
N ARG A 84 18.00 -12.75 6.39
CA ARG A 84 17.77 -13.06 4.98
C ARG A 84 18.93 -12.64 4.09
N ILE A 85 19.93 -11.97 4.64
CA ILE A 85 21.08 -11.44 3.89
C ILE A 85 22.25 -12.41 4.02
N ARG A 86 22.71 -12.95 2.89
CA ARG A 86 23.95 -13.70 2.80
C ARG A 86 25.09 -12.71 2.57
N TRP A 87 25.66 -12.19 3.65
CA TRP A 87 26.68 -11.13 3.62
C TRP A 87 27.87 -11.47 2.73
N ASP A 88 28.32 -12.72 2.75
CA ASP A 88 29.48 -13.20 1.98
C ASP A 88 29.20 -13.36 0.47
N ALA A 89 27.92 -13.35 0.08
CA ALA A 89 27.49 -13.50 -1.31
C ALA A 89 27.15 -12.15 -1.98
N ILE A 90 27.33 -11.02 -1.26
CA ILE A 90 27.06 -9.67 -1.76
C ILE A 90 28.37 -8.89 -1.82
N ASN A 91 28.82 -8.61 -3.03
CA ASN A 91 29.94 -7.71 -3.30
C ASN A 91 29.41 -6.30 -3.55
N VAL A 92 30.09 -5.31 -3.02
CA VAL A 92 29.81 -3.90 -3.28
C VAL A 92 30.88 -3.37 -4.21
N ASP A 93 30.49 -3.11 -5.45
CA ASP A 93 31.35 -2.45 -6.42
C ASP A 93 31.17 -0.93 -6.33
N SER A 94 32.28 -0.21 -6.28
CA SER A 94 32.29 1.25 -6.19
C SER A 94 33.44 1.80 -7.02
N ASN A 95 33.16 2.87 -7.76
CA ASN A 95 34.19 3.62 -8.48
C ASN A 95 35.20 4.33 -7.55
N LYS A 96 34.99 4.34 -6.22
CA LYS A 96 35.80 5.15 -5.29
C LYS A 96 36.28 4.43 -4.03
N VAL A 97 35.50 3.52 -3.46
CA VAL A 97 35.83 2.89 -2.15
C VAL A 97 35.36 1.44 -2.12
N SER A 98 36.27 0.51 -1.85
CA SER A 98 35.90 -0.86 -1.49
C SER A 98 35.29 -0.84 -0.08
N LEU A 99 33.96 -0.94 0.00
CA LEU A 99 33.22 -1.04 1.26
C LEU A 99 32.66 -2.45 1.36
N SER A 100 32.74 -3.07 2.53
CA SER A 100 32.02 -4.33 2.74
C SER A 100 30.51 -4.06 2.81
N SER A 101 29.71 -5.08 2.51
CA SER A 101 28.24 -5.00 2.61
C SER A 101 27.77 -4.62 4.02
N ARG A 102 28.52 -4.99 5.08
CA ARG A 102 28.24 -4.62 6.47
C ARG A 102 28.59 -3.17 6.80
N ASP A 103 29.66 -2.63 6.21
CA ASP A 103 30.09 -1.25 6.48
C ASP A 103 29.05 -0.22 6.00
N LEU A 104 28.28 -0.57 4.95
CA LEU A 104 27.17 0.24 4.45
C LEU A 104 26.09 0.50 5.50
N LEU A 105 25.90 -0.39 6.49
CA LEU A 105 24.91 -0.19 7.55
C LEU A 105 25.34 0.92 8.52
N GLY A 106 26.64 1.03 8.80
CA GLY A 106 27.19 1.99 9.76
C GLY A 106 27.30 3.39 9.16
N ALA A 107 28.21 3.55 8.22
CA ALA A 107 28.55 4.86 7.65
C ALA A 107 28.41 4.85 6.13
N LEU A 108 27.33 5.44 5.64
CA LEU A 108 27.19 5.72 4.22
C LEU A 108 27.97 6.98 3.87
N PRO A 109 28.78 6.97 2.79
CA PRO A 109 29.43 8.17 2.31
C PRO A 109 28.39 9.19 1.83
N LYS A 110 28.74 10.48 1.91
CA LYS A 110 27.83 11.59 1.55
C LYS A 110 27.40 11.54 0.08
N SER A 111 28.29 11.08 -0.79
CA SER A 111 28.01 10.90 -2.21
C SER A 111 28.81 9.74 -2.78
N GLY A 112 28.34 9.18 -3.89
CA GLY A 112 28.97 8.08 -4.60
C GLY A 112 27.95 7.09 -5.15
N ARG A 113 28.40 6.25 -6.08
CA ARG A 113 27.62 5.18 -6.68
C ARG A 113 28.16 3.84 -6.19
N PHE A 114 27.28 3.03 -5.62
CA PHE A 114 27.58 1.71 -5.07
C PHE A 114 26.67 0.69 -5.72
N THR A 115 27.25 -0.34 -6.34
CA THR A 115 26.52 -1.40 -7.01
C THR A 115 26.59 -2.67 -6.16
N LEU A 116 25.44 -3.14 -5.68
CA LEU A 116 25.31 -4.42 -5.02
C LEU A 116 25.26 -5.52 -6.09
N GLN A 117 26.32 -6.32 -6.11
CA GLN A 117 26.48 -7.48 -6.97
C GLN A 117 26.38 -8.76 -6.16
N GLY A 118 25.73 -9.77 -6.71
CA GLY A 118 25.56 -11.05 -6.05
C GLY A 118 24.52 -11.88 -6.77
N GLU A 119 24.47 -13.18 -6.47
CA GLU A 119 23.52 -14.10 -7.09
C GLU A 119 22.06 -13.74 -6.74
N ASN A 120 21.12 -14.29 -7.50
CA ASN A 120 19.70 -14.19 -7.16
C ASN A 120 19.44 -14.87 -5.81
N GLY A 121 18.67 -14.22 -4.94
CA GLY A 121 18.43 -14.70 -3.57
C GLY A 121 19.61 -14.51 -2.60
N SER A 122 20.68 -13.77 -2.96
CA SER A 122 21.74 -13.36 -2.00
C SER A 122 21.24 -12.39 -0.92
N GLY A 123 20.12 -11.70 -1.16
CA GLY A 123 19.53 -10.74 -0.23
C GLY A 123 19.79 -9.27 -0.56
N LYS A 124 20.15 -8.93 -1.81
CA LYS A 124 20.37 -7.53 -2.28
C LYS A 124 19.19 -6.61 -1.94
N THR A 125 17.97 -6.99 -2.32
CA THR A 125 16.75 -6.25 -1.98
C THR A 125 16.53 -6.17 -0.47
N SER A 126 16.78 -7.26 0.27
CA SER A 126 16.69 -7.27 1.74
C SER A 126 17.68 -6.27 2.38
N LEU A 127 18.89 -6.15 1.82
CA LEU A 127 19.90 -5.19 2.25
C LEU A 127 19.47 -3.74 1.96
N LEU A 128 18.91 -3.47 0.77
CA LEU A 128 18.35 -2.15 0.46
C LEU A 128 17.21 -1.77 1.42
N LEU A 129 16.30 -2.71 1.71
CA LEU A 129 15.21 -2.49 2.66
C LEU A 129 15.73 -2.26 4.09
N LEU A 130 16.76 -3.01 4.52
CA LEU A 130 17.41 -2.81 5.81
C LEU A 130 18.06 -1.41 5.90
N LEU A 131 18.68 -0.93 4.82
CA LEU A 131 19.22 0.42 4.75
C LEU A 131 18.12 1.49 4.80
N LYS A 132 16.99 1.28 4.12
CA LYS A 132 15.83 2.18 4.21
C LYS A 132 15.28 2.25 5.63
N LEU A 133 15.20 1.13 6.34
CA LEU A 133 14.77 1.10 7.73
C LEU A 133 15.74 1.85 8.65
N ASN A 134 17.05 1.62 8.51
CA ASN A 134 18.07 2.28 9.32
C ASN A 134 18.15 3.81 9.09
N LYS A 135 17.95 4.27 7.85
CA LYS A 135 18.13 5.67 7.45
C LYS A 135 16.81 6.46 7.43
N GLY A 136 15.67 5.78 7.54
CA GLY A 136 14.35 6.40 7.65
C GLY A 136 14.05 7.34 6.48
N GLU A 137 13.60 8.56 6.77
CA GLU A 137 13.24 9.59 5.78
C GLU A 137 14.43 10.10 4.96
N SER A 138 15.67 9.91 5.43
CA SER A 138 16.88 10.33 4.69
C SER A 138 17.27 9.41 3.52
N ALA A 139 16.55 8.29 3.36
CA ALA A 139 16.73 7.37 2.25
C ALA A 139 15.43 7.21 1.46
N PHE A 140 15.54 7.23 0.14
CA PHE A 140 14.43 6.91 -0.75
C PHE A 140 14.65 5.54 -1.37
N TYR A 141 13.62 4.69 -1.36
CA TYR A 141 13.67 3.36 -1.94
C TYR A 141 12.80 3.29 -3.20
N LEU A 142 13.42 2.96 -4.32
CA LEU A 142 12.74 2.69 -5.58
C LEU A 142 12.68 1.17 -5.83
N PRO A 143 11.49 0.55 -5.81
CA PRO A 143 11.34 -0.86 -6.14
C PRO A 143 11.50 -1.14 -7.65
N ALA A 144 11.89 -2.37 -7.97
CA ALA A 144 11.99 -2.87 -9.36
C ALA A 144 10.69 -2.67 -10.17
N LYS A 145 9.53 -2.91 -9.55
CA LYS A 145 8.20 -2.66 -10.14
C LYS A 145 7.63 -1.32 -9.64
N HIS A 146 7.92 -0.24 -10.37
CA HIS A 146 7.55 1.14 -10.03
C HIS A 146 6.15 1.56 -10.53
N GLN A 147 5.42 0.68 -11.22
CA GLN A 147 4.12 0.99 -11.86
C GLN A 147 2.99 1.41 -10.88
N LEU A 148 3.13 1.11 -9.58
CA LEU A 148 2.06 1.33 -8.59
C LEU A 148 2.19 2.63 -7.79
N MET A 149 3.23 3.44 -8.02
CA MET A 149 3.60 4.53 -7.12
C MET A 149 3.30 5.93 -7.67
N PHE A 150 2.90 6.08 -8.94
CA PHE A 150 2.89 7.40 -9.59
C PHE A 150 1.67 7.66 -10.48
N GLN A 151 1.19 8.90 -10.44
CA GLN A 151 0.01 9.42 -11.18
C GLN A 151 0.25 9.59 -12.69
N VAL A 152 1.32 9.02 -13.24
CA VAL A 152 1.68 9.21 -14.66
C VAL A 152 0.75 8.36 -15.53
N SER A 153 -0.44 8.90 -15.80
CA SER A 153 -1.37 8.41 -16.82
C SER A 153 -0.91 8.87 -18.19
N HIS A 154 0.08 8.19 -18.78
CA HIS A 154 0.43 8.39 -20.18
C HIS A 154 0.09 7.13 -20.97
N THR A 155 -1.12 7.14 -21.53
CA THR A 155 -1.71 6.08 -22.36
C THR A 155 -0.99 5.85 -23.69
N SER A 156 0.07 6.61 -23.98
CA SER A 156 0.83 6.56 -25.24
C SER A 156 2.31 6.16 -25.11
N LEU A 157 2.81 5.87 -23.90
CA LEU A 157 4.21 5.48 -23.70
C LEU A 157 4.36 3.96 -23.68
N SER A 158 5.41 3.44 -24.31
CA SER A 158 5.80 2.04 -24.11
C SER A 158 6.21 1.81 -22.66
N THR A 159 6.14 0.56 -22.19
CA THR A 159 6.54 0.18 -20.81
C THR A 159 7.93 0.67 -20.44
N GLY A 160 8.89 0.63 -21.37
CA GLY A 160 10.26 1.14 -21.17
C GLY A 160 10.36 2.67 -21.17
N GLN A 161 9.57 3.37 -21.99
CA GLN A 161 9.51 4.84 -21.98
C GLN A 161 8.88 5.38 -20.71
N LEU A 162 7.81 4.73 -20.24
CA LEU A 162 7.15 5.05 -18.98
C LEU A 162 8.10 4.85 -17.79
N ALA A 163 8.84 3.75 -17.78
CA ALA A 163 9.85 3.49 -16.76
C ALA A 163 10.93 4.57 -16.73
N THR A 164 11.41 4.96 -17.91
CA THR A 164 12.44 5.99 -18.07
C THR A 164 11.94 7.38 -17.66
N SER A 165 10.72 7.77 -18.02
CA SER A 165 10.16 9.08 -17.65
C SER A 165 9.85 9.16 -16.16
N THR A 166 9.26 8.11 -15.59
CA THR A 166 8.96 8.02 -14.15
C THR A 166 10.25 8.11 -13.33
N LEU A 167 11.28 7.38 -13.74
CA LEU A 167 12.58 7.39 -13.07
C LEU A 167 13.26 8.77 -13.18
N LYS A 168 13.18 9.43 -14.35
CA LYS A 168 13.71 10.79 -14.52
C LYS A 168 13.03 11.79 -13.59
N GLU A 169 11.70 11.80 -13.57
CA GLU A 169 10.93 12.71 -12.71
C GLU A 169 11.25 12.49 -11.22
N LEU A 170 11.31 11.23 -10.81
CA LEU A 170 11.63 10.83 -9.46
C LEU A 170 13.02 11.31 -9.06
N LEU A 171 14.01 11.07 -9.92
CA LEU A 171 15.40 11.45 -9.66
C LEU A 171 15.63 12.97 -9.67
N GLU A 172 14.82 13.74 -10.40
CA GLU A 172 14.85 15.20 -10.39
C GLU A 172 14.14 15.82 -9.17
N LYS A 173 13.01 15.24 -8.74
CA LYS A 173 12.19 15.78 -7.63
C LYS A 173 12.57 15.26 -6.25
N LEU A 174 13.37 14.20 -6.15
CA LEU A 174 13.80 13.65 -4.87
C LEU A 174 14.67 14.66 -4.11
N ASP A 175 14.32 14.94 -2.86
CA ASP A 175 15.18 15.71 -1.94
C ASP A 175 16.00 14.81 -0.98
N SER A 176 15.76 13.50 -1.01
CA SER A 176 16.48 12.55 -0.16
C SER A 176 17.99 12.49 -0.49
N PRO A 177 18.90 12.54 0.51
CA PRO A 177 20.35 12.44 0.32
C PRO A 177 20.83 11.03 -0.05
N ILE A 178 20.07 9.99 0.34
CA ILE A 178 20.35 8.60 -0.01
C ILE A 178 19.27 8.09 -0.98
N VAL A 179 19.69 7.43 -2.05
CA VAL A 179 18.82 6.85 -3.07
C VAL A 179 19.15 5.37 -3.22
N LEU A 180 18.15 4.52 -3.02
CA LEU A 180 18.24 3.07 -3.07
C LEU A 180 17.44 2.60 -4.29
N LEU A 181 18.13 1.99 -5.26
CA LEU A 181 17.54 1.58 -6.53
C LEU A 181 17.56 0.06 -6.63
N ASP A 182 16.39 -0.57 -6.62
CA ASP A 182 16.28 -2.02 -6.77
C ASP A 182 16.00 -2.39 -8.23
N GLU A 183 16.91 -3.16 -8.85
CA GLU A 183 16.79 -3.71 -10.22
C GLU A 183 16.24 -2.70 -11.25
N TRP A 184 16.71 -1.45 -11.18
CA TRP A 184 16.17 -0.36 -12.01
C TRP A 184 16.41 -0.58 -13.51
N ASP A 185 17.39 -1.41 -13.87
CA ASP A 185 17.74 -1.79 -15.23
C ASP A 185 16.91 -2.96 -15.79
N ALA A 186 16.03 -3.55 -14.96
CA ALA A 186 15.16 -4.63 -15.38
C ALA A 186 14.22 -4.20 -16.51
N ASN A 187 14.09 -5.05 -17.55
CA ASN A 187 13.21 -4.84 -18.69
C ASN A 187 13.49 -3.56 -19.54
N LEU A 188 14.64 -2.90 -19.34
CA LEU A 188 15.09 -1.78 -20.17
C LEU A 188 16.00 -2.25 -21.31
N ASP A 189 15.83 -1.64 -22.49
CA ASP A 189 16.74 -1.79 -23.63
C ASP A 189 18.04 -1.02 -23.39
N LYS A 190 19.10 -1.41 -24.13
CA LYS A 190 20.46 -0.86 -23.95
C LYS A 190 20.50 0.67 -23.98
N ARG A 191 19.70 1.31 -24.85
CA ARG A 191 19.67 2.77 -24.99
C ARG A 191 19.10 3.45 -23.74
N ASN A 192 17.97 2.95 -23.22
CA ASN A 192 17.38 3.51 -22.00
C ASN A 192 18.22 3.20 -20.76
N THR A 193 18.79 2.00 -20.66
CA THR A 193 19.73 1.66 -19.58
C THR A 193 20.93 2.62 -19.57
N GLN A 194 21.51 2.94 -20.74
CA GLN A 194 22.64 3.86 -20.82
C GLN A 194 22.24 5.30 -20.44
N SER A 195 21.09 5.79 -20.93
CA SER A 195 20.59 7.12 -20.60
C SER A 195 20.34 7.28 -19.09
N LEU A 196 19.76 6.27 -18.44
CA LEU A 196 19.50 6.29 -17.02
C LEU A 196 20.77 6.10 -16.19
N SER A 197 21.69 5.25 -16.64
CA SER A 197 23.00 5.09 -15.98
C SER A 197 23.77 6.41 -15.93
N GLN A 198 23.73 7.22 -17.00
CA GLN A 198 24.32 8.56 -17.02
C GLN A 198 23.65 9.53 -16.04
N LEU A 199 22.33 9.42 -15.88
CA LEU A 199 21.57 10.27 -14.96
C LEU A 199 21.86 9.90 -13.51
N ILE A 200 21.93 8.61 -13.20
CA ILE A 200 22.35 8.08 -11.91
C ILE A 200 23.79 8.51 -11.59
N GLU A 201 24.69 8.50 -12.58
CA GLU A 201 26.07 8.98 -12.40
C GLU A 201 26.11 10.47 -12.02
N LYS A 202 25.29 11.31 -12.66
CA LYS A 202 25.18 12.73 -12.30
C LYS A 202 24.64 12.92 -10.89
N LEU A 203 23.69 12.10 -10.47
CA LEU A 203 23.16 12.14 -9.10
C LEU A 203 24.17 11.68 -8.07
N SER A 204 24.98 10.67 -8.37
CA SER A 204 25.96 10.10 -7.47
C SER A 204 27.08 11.11 -7.09
N LEU A 205 27.25 12.18 -7.87
CA LEU A 205 28.14 13.30 -7.52
C LEU A 205 27.65 14.08 -6.29
N LYS A 206 26.33 14.19 -6.12
CA LYS A 206 25.68 14.98 -5.06
C LYS A 206 25.12 14.13 -3.93
N LYS A 207 24.72 12.89 -4.23
CA LYS A 207 23.95 12.00 -3.36
C LYS A 207 24.60 10.63 -3.25
N CYS A 208 24.28 9.89 -2.20
CA CYS A 208 24.67 8.49 -2.06
C CYS A 208 23.66 7.63 -2.83
N VAL A 209 24.10 6.96 -3.89
CA VAL A 209 23.26 6.06 -4.68
C VAL A 209 23.73 4.62 -4.49
N ILE A 210 22.83 3.75 -4.05
CA ILE A 210 23.06 2.33 -3.89
C ILE A 210 22.10 1.60 -4.81
N GLU A 211 22.62 0.87 -5.78
CA GLU A 211 21.83 0.14 -6.77
C GLU A 211 22.05 -1.36 -6.67
N SER A 212 20.99 -2.15 -6.79
CA SER A 212 21.10 -3.59 -7.05
C SER A 212 21.04 -3.82 -8.57
N ARG A 213 21.93 -4.67 -9.08
CA ARG A 213 21.90 -5.09 -10.49
C ARG A 213 21.95 -6.60 -10.59
N HIS A 214 21.37 -7.12 -11.67
CA HIS A 214 21.63 -8.49 -12.10
C HIS A 214 22.99 -8.54 -12.79
N LEU A 215 23.85 -9.48 -12.39
CA LEU A 215 24.97 -9.85 -13.25
C LEU A 215 24.37 -10.45 -14.53
N ARG A 216 24.36 -9.69 -15.62
CA ARG A 216 24.17 -10.26 -16.95
C ARG A 216 25.38 -11.15 -17.20
N GLN A 217 25.21 -12.46 -17.05
CA GLN A 217 26.15 -13.42 -17.61
C GLN A 217 26.17 -13.15 -19.12
N HIS A 218 27.33 -12.70 -19.58
CA HIS A 218 27.63 -12.55 -21.01
C HIS A 218 27.81 -13.92 -21.64
#